data_AF-A0A382VXR7-F1
#
_entry.id   AF-A0A382VXR7-F1
#
_cell.length_a   1.000
_cell.length_b   1.000
_cell.length_c   1.000
_cell.angle_alpha   90.00
_cell.angle_beta   90.00
_cell.angle_gamma   90.00
#
_symmetry.space_group_name_H-M   'P 1'
#
loop_
_entity.id
_entity.type
_entity.pdbx_description
1 polymer ?
#
loop_
_entity_poly.entity_id
_entity_poly.type
_entity_poly.pdbx_seq_one_letter_code
_entity_poly.pdbx_strand_id
1 'polypeptide(L)'
;MLFFFPLLQLSYKNDKSFAELLCNEGKGRPSLETKRAAEEFLKLYSDELYFISDKFNNRGIPEESWQYRMKTGRIINVTDDVSDTYVWLFKQAFLKSCSYRGDNAATYKTYITTVLNSDYTFKDWLRHKTKVTGYIPTCIKRLDKTCQEIYKLLRQGKDDDAIIKMMDIEYGEYIESYIMVEDALIKSNQIGLIKKPKFIPIDQPVNKDGDDNRKLE
;
A
#
# COMPACT_ATOMS: atom_id res chain seq x y z
N MET A 1 -10.08 -39.05 -26.70
CA MET A 1 -8.87 -38.21 -26.51
C MET A 1 -8.73 -37.93 -25.03
N LEU A 2 -7.70 -38.45 -24.39
CA LEU A 2 -7.36 -38.11 -23.01
C LEU A 2 -6.54 -36.81 -23.05
N PHE A 3 -7.10 -35.72 -22.54
CA PHE A 3 -6.37 -34.48 -22.36
C PHE A 3 -5.39 -34.65 -21.19
N PHE A 4 -4.13 -34.91 -21.52
CA PHE A 4 -3.03 -34.75 -20.58
C PHE A 4 -2.83 -33.25 -20.34
N PHE A 5 -3.37 -32.75 -19.23
CA PHE A 5 -2.88 -31.49 -18.68
C PHE A 5 -1.48 -31.75 -18.14
N PRO A 6 -0.44 -31.01 -18.55
CA PRO A 6 0.87 -31.12 -17.92
C PRO A 6 0.68 -30.66 -16.48
N LEU A 7 0.71 -31.62 -15.55
CA LEU A 7 0.91 -31.34 -14.14
C LEU A 7 2.19 -30.53 -14.04
N LEU A 8 2.06 -29.24 -13.69
CA LEU A 8 3.21 -28.44 -13.29
C LEU A 8 3.92 -29.20 -12.18
N GLN A 9 5.08 -29.78 -12.49
CA GLN A 9 5.98 -30.32 -11.47
C GLN A 9 6.47 -29.13 -10.66
N LEU A 10 5.85 -28.91 -9.49
CA LEU A 10 6.47 -28.13 -8.44
C LEU A 10 7.85 -28.73 -8.17
N SER A 11 8.90 -27.90 -8.19
CA SER A 11 10.26 -28.32 -7.78
C SER A 11 10.33 -28.78 -6.32
N TYR A 12 9.24 -28.66 -5.57
CA TYR A 12 9.15 -28.89 -4.13
C TYR A 12 8.29 -30.10 -3.81
N LYS A 13 8.76 -30.91 -2.85
CA LYS A 13 8.15 -32.20 -2.48
C LYS A 13 6.70 -32.09 -2.02
N ASN A 14 6.30 -30.98 -1.41
CA ASN A 14 4.90 -30.69 -1.05
C ASN A 14 4.66 -29.18 -0.81
N ASP A 15 3.40 -28.77 -0.92
CA ASP A 15 2.94 -27.38 -0.73
C ASP A 15 3.36 -26.75 0.61
N LYS A 16 3.45 -27.57 1.67
CA LYS A 16 3.83 -27.10 3.01
C LYS A 16 5.30 -26.69 3.06
N SER A 17 6.19 -27.49 2.48
CA SER A 17 7.61 -27.19 2.37
C SER A 17 7.86 -25.94 1.52
N PHE A 18 7.08 -25.76 0.45
CA PHE A 18 7.15 -24.57 -0.38
C PHE A 18 6.74 -23.32 0.41
N ALA A 19 5.60 -23.36 1.11
CA ALA A 19 5.14 -22.26 1.95
C ALA A 19 6.11 -21.92 3.09
N GLU A 20 6.76 -22.92 3.68
CA GLU A 20 7.74 -22.73 4.76
C GLU A 20 9.00 -22.01 4.26
N LEU A 21 9.51 -22.37 3.08
CA LEU A 21 10.64 -21.67 2.46
C LEU A 21 10.30 -20.21 2.15
N LEU A 22 9.09 -19.95 1.62
CA LEU A 22 8.61 -18.59 1.39
C LEU A 22 8.45 -17.80 2.69
N CYS A 23 7.94 -18.44 3.75
CA CYS A 23 7.85 -17.83 5.07
C CYS A 23 9.22 -17.45 5.63
N ASN A 24 10.23 -18.30 5.44
CA ASN A 24 11.60 -18.02 5.90
C ASN A 24 12.23 -16.85 5.14
N GLU A 25 11.99 -16.73 3.82
CA GLU A 25 12.37 -15.53 3.05
C GLU A 25 11.72 -14.28 3.65
N GLY A 26 10.41 -14.32 3.90
CA GLY A 26 9.65 -13.19 4.47
C GLY A 26 10.08 -12.80 5.90
N LYS A 27 10.61 -13.74 6.68
CA LYS A 27 11.16 -13.51 8.02
C LYS A 27 12.58 -12.94 8.03
N GLY A 28 13.16 -12.66 6.87
CA GLY A 28 14.54 -12.20 6.77
C GLY A 28 15.56 -13.29 7.09
N ARG A 29 15.23 -14.55 6.79
CA ARG A 29 16.16 -15.69 6.88
C ARG A 29 16.48 -16.23 5.47
N PRO A 30 17.11 -15.42 4.60
CA PRO A 30 17.35 -15.81 3.22
C PRO A 30 18.41 -16.93 3.15
N SER A 31 18.12 -17.94 2.34
CA SER A 31 19.04 -18.99 1.92
C SER A 31 18.96 -19.16 0.40
N LEU A 32 19.85 -19.97 -0.17
CA LEU A 32 19.76 -20.31 -1.59
C LEU A 32 18.41 -20.97 -1.93
N GLU A 33 17.88 -21.77 -1.01
CA GLU A 33 16.62 -22.52 -1.20
C GLU A 33 15.40 -21.61 -1.11
N THR A 34 15.40 -20.63 -0.22
CA THR A 34 14.32 -19.65 -0.08
C THR A 34 14.28 -18.69 -1.28
N LYS A 35 15.43 -18.30 -1.82
CA LYS A 35 15.53 -17.53 -3.07
C LYS A 35 14.99 -18.30 -4.27
N ARG A 36 15.36 -19.57 -4.41
CA ARG A 36 14.78 -20.45 -5.44
C ARG A 36 13.26 -20.59 -5.29
N ALA A 37 12.77 -20.65 -4.05
CA ALA A 37 11.34 -20.73 -3.80
C ALA A 37 10.62 -19.43 -4.21
N ALA A 38 11.23 -18.28 -3.92
CA ALA A 38 10.73 -16.97 -4.34
C ALA A 38 10.71 -16.82 -5.87
N GLU A 39 11.77 -17.25 -6.57
CA GLU A 39 11.82 -17.27 -8.03
C GLU A 39 10.74 -18.19 -8.63
N GLU A 40 10.57 -19.37 -8.06
CA GLU A 40 9.53 -20.31 -8.47
C GLU A 40 8.13 -19.74 -8.23
N PHE A 41 7.93 -19.06 -7.09
CA PHE A 41 6.67 -18.36 -6.80
C PHE A 41 6.35 -17.31 -7.86
N LEU A 42 7.33 -16.48 -8.25
CA LEU A 42 7.15 -15.49 -9.32
C LEU A 42 6.78 -16.17 -10.65
N LYS A 43 7.46 -17.28 -11.02
CA LYS A 43 7.15 -18.02 -12.24
C LYS A 43 5.72 -18.56 -12.24
N LEU A 44 5.24 -19.03 -11.10
CA LEU A 44 3.94 -19.67 -10.94
C LEU A 44 2.78 -18.68 -10.81
N TYR A 45 2.99 -17.56 -10.12
CA TYR A 45 1.90 -16.70 -9.64
C TYR A 45 1.99 -15.24 -10.12
N SER A 46 2.99 -14.88 -10.94
CA SER A 46 3.14 -13.52 -11.52
C SER A 46 1.83 -13.00 -12.12
N ASP A 47 1.17 -13.81 -12.96
CA ASP A 47 -0.08 -13.45 -13.62
C ASP A 47 -1.20 -13.15 -12.60
N GLU A 48 -1.38 -14.02 -11.59
CA GLU A 48 -2.35 -13.81 -10.53
C GLU A 48 -2.04 -12.56 -9.68
N LEU A 49 -0.76 -12.30 -9.38
CA LEU A 49 -0.36 -11.08 -8.65
C LEU A 49 -0.70 -9.83 -9.45
N TYR A 50 -0.34 -9.79 -10.72
CA TYR A 50 -0.63 -8.66 -11.60
C TYR A 50 -2.14 -8.41 -11.75
N PHE A 51 -2.93 -9.48 -11.87
CA PHE A 51 -4.39 -9.37 -11.90
C PHE A 51 -4.94 -8.75 -10.60
N ILE A 52 -4.44 -9.18 -9.44
CA ILE A 52 -4.88 -8.63 -8.15
C ILE A 52 -4.41 -7.17 -8.01
N SER A 53 -3.18 -6.85 -8.43
CA SER A 53 -2.66 -5.49 -8.42
C SER A 53 -3.48 -4.54 -9.26
N ASP A 54 -3.77 -4.93 -10.51
CA ASP A 54 -4.62 -4.17 -11.41
C ASP A 54 -6.00 -3.92 -10.78
N LYS A 55 -6.63 -4.97 -10.26
CA LYS A 55 -7.90 -4.88 -9.54
C LYS A 55 -7.86 -3.94 -8.33
N PHE A 56 -6.77 -3.93 -7.57
CA PHE A 56 -6.64 -3.09 -6.38
C PHE A 56 -6.56 -1.61 -6.75
N ASN A 57 -5.77 -1.26 -7.78
CA ASN A 57 -5.58 0.11 -8.23
C ASN A 57 -6.79 0.63 -9.01
N ASN A 58 -7.42 -0.23 -9.81
CA ASN A 58 -8.56 0.14 -10.65
C ASN A 58 -9.91 -0.11 -9.97
N ARG A 59 -9.94 -0.21 -8.63
CA ARG A 59 -11.16 -0.12 -7.82
C ARG A 59 -11.69 1.33 -7.79
N GLY A 60 -11.86 1.97 -8.97
CA GLY A 60 -12.62 3.22 -9.12
C GLY A 60 -12.05 4.34 -10.00
N ILE A 61 -10.81 4.33 -10.49
CA ILE A 61 -10.25 5.42 -11.33
C ILE A 61 -9.20 4.85 -12.31
N PRO A 62 -9.27 5.14 -13.63
CA PRO A 62 -8.21 4.77 -14.57
C PRO A 62 -7.23 5.94 -14.83
N GLU A 63 -5.93 5.68 -14.69
CA GLU A 63 -4.83 6.50 -15.23
C GLU A 63 -4.02 5.73 -16.28
N GLU A 64 -3.22 6.45 -17.07
CA GLU A 64 -2.47 5.97 -18.23
C GLU A 64 -1.58 4.75 -17.93
N SER A 65 -1.55 3.79 -18.87
CA SER A 65 -1.08 2.43 -18.62
C SER A 65 -0.40 1.80 -19.83
N TRP A 66 0.54 0.88 -19.61
CA TRP A 66 1.12 0.03 -20.66
C TRP A 66 0.54 -1.39 -20.61
N GLN A 67 0.49 -2.07 -21.77
CA GLN A 67 -0.19 -3.37 -21.90
C GLN A 67 0.71 -4.55 -21.51
N TYR A 68 0.34 -5.33 -20.49
CA TYR A 68 0.94 -6.62 -20.13
C TYR A 68 0.05 -7.77 -20.60
N ARG A 69 0.64 -8.74 -21.29
CA ARG A 69 -0.08 -9.94 -21.77
C ARG A 69 0.15 -11.11 -20.83
N MET A 70 -0.90 -11.53 -20.13
CA MET A 70 -0.91 -12.73 -19.29
C MET A 70 -0.66 -13.99 -20.13
N LYS A 71 -0.15 -15.06 -19.52
CA LYS A 71 0.03 -16.38 -20.16
C LYS A 71 -1.30 -16.97 -20.66
N THR A 72 -2.41 -16.54 -20.07
CA THR A 72 -3.79 -16.88 -20.47
C THR A 72 -4.29 -16.08 -21.69
N GLY A 73 -3.50 -15.12 -22.19
CA GLY A 73 -3.78 -14.32 -23.38
C GLY A 73 -4.51 -12.99 -23.13
N ARG A 74 -4.94 -12.70 -21.88
CA ARG A 74 -5.57 -11.42 -21.51
C ARG A 74 -4.53 -10.30 -21.40
N ILE A 75 -4.91 -9.10 -21.79
CA ILE A 75 -4.09 -7.89 -21.66
C ILE A 75 -4.58 -7.10 -20.45
N ILE A 76 -3.67 -6.73 -19.55
CA ILE A 76 -3.91 -5.79 -18.45
C ILE A 76 -3.09 -4.53 -18.67
N ASN A 77 -3.54 -3.43 -18.08
CA ASN A 77 -2.95 -2.12 -18.21
C ASN A 77 -2.12 -1.85 -16.94
N VAL A 78 -0.81 -2.05 -17.01
CA VAL A 78 0.10 -1.87 -15.88
C VAL A 78 0.51 -0.39 -15.81
N THR A 79 0.26 0.23 -14.67
CA THR A 79 0.79 1.55 -14.31
C THR A 79 1.92 1.39 -13.29
N ASP A 80 2.62 2.47 -12.94
CA ASP A 80 3.60 2.46 -11.84
C ASP A 80 2.94 2.01 -10.52
N ASP A 81 1.71 2.45 -10.28
CA ASP A 81 0.91 2.06 -9.13
C ASP A 81 0.56 0.56 -9.09
N VAL A 82 0.26 -0.03 -10.25
CA VAL A 82 0.06 -1.48 -10.40
C VAL A 82 1.36 -2.23 -10.12
N SER A 83 2.50 -1.71 -10.59
CA SER A 83 3.82 -2.30 -10.36
C SER A 83 4.24 -2.23 -8.89
N ASP A 84 4.02 -1.10 -8.22
CA ASP A 84 4.24 -0.96 -6.78
C ASP A 84 3.40 -1.95 -5.98
N THR A 85 2.13 -2.08 -6.36
CA THR A 85 1.20 -3.00 -5.72
C THR A 85 1.61 -4.46 -5.94
N TYR A 86 2.13 -4.78 -7.12
CA TYR A 86 2.68 -6.10 -7.42
C TYR A 86 3.85 -6.44 -6.49
N VAL A 87 4.81 -5.52 -6.34
CA VAL A 87 5.96 -5.70 -5.44
C VAL A 87 5.49 -5.84 -3.99
N TRP A 88 4.48 -5.08 -3.58
CA TRP A 88 3.90 -5.19 -2.25
C TRP A 88 3.23 -6.55 -2.04
N LEU A 89 2.39 -7.01 -2.96
CA LEU A 89 1.71 -8.31 -2.88
C LEU A 89 2.71 -9.48 -2.88
N PHE A 90 3.79 -9.38 -3.65
CA PHE A 90 4.87 -10.35 -3.63
C PHE A 90 5.50 -10.50 -2.24
N LYS A 91 5.80 -9.37 -1.57
CA LYS A 91 6.29 -9.40 -0.18
C LYS A 91 5.23 -9.94 0.79
N GLN A 92 3.96 -9.58 0.60
CA GLN A 92 2.88 -10.12 1.43
C GLN A 92 2.73 -11.62 1.27
N ALA A 93 2.92 -12.17 0.07
CA ALA A 93 2.82 -13.59 -0.16
C ALA A 93 3.73 -14.39 0.78
N PHE A 94 4.95 -13.91 1.02
CA PHE A 94 5.90 -14.54 1.95
C PHE A 94 5.42 -14.50 3.39
N LEU A 95 4.97 -13.34 3.85
CA LEU A 95 4.46 -13.18 5.22
C LEU A 95 3.21 -14.03 5.46
N LYS A 96 2.28 -14.08 4.49
CA LYS A 96 1.06 -14.88 4.60
C LYS A 96 1.34 -16.37 4.47
N SER A 97 2.38 -16.77 3.75
CA SER A 97 2.80 -18.18 3.65
C SER A 97 3.10 -18.82 5.00
N CYS A 98 3.54 -18.03 5.99
CA CYS A 98 3.77 -18.49 7.36
C CYS A 98 2.52 -19.07 8.06
N SER A 99 1.32 -18.71 7.58
CA SER A 99 0.05 -19.19 8.14
C SER A 99 -0.56 -20.35 7.35
N TYR A 100 0.11 -20.82 6.29
CA TYR A 100 -0.37 -21.97 5.53
C TYR A 100 -0.16 -23.27 6.31
N ARG A 101 -1.23 -24.02 6.54
CA ARG A 101 -1.22 -25.31 7.24
C ARG A 101 -1.63 -26.50 6.39
N GLY A 102 -2.23 -26.26 5.21
CA GLY A 102 -2.84 -27.30 4.38
C GLY A 102 -4.17 -27.83 4.95
N ASP A 103 -4.88 -27.01 5.73
CA ASP A 103 -6.16 -27.36 6.34
C ASP A 103 -7.16 -27.82 5.26
N ASN A 104 -7.91 -28.89 5.53
CA ASN A 104 -8.88 -29.50 4.59
C ASN A 104 -8.31 -29.89 3.21
N ALA A 105 -7.01 -30.26 3.16
CA ALA A 105 -6.32 -30.58 1.91
C ALA A 105 -6.34 -29.43 0.88
N ALA A 106 -6.52 -28.19 1.32
CA ALA A 106 -6.42 -27.02 0.46
C ALA A 106 -4.99 -26.89 -0.05
N THR A 107 -4.82 -26.74 -1.36
CA THR A 107 -3.51 -26.49 -1.97
C THR A 107 -2.99 -25.11 -1.63
N TYR A 108 -1.67 -24.94 -1.67
CA TYR A 108 -1.03 -23.66 -1.43
C TYR A 108 -1.50 -22.61 -2.44
N LYS A 109 -1.68 -22.98 -3.71
CA LYS A 109 -2.26 -22.11 -4.74
C LYS A 109 -3.61 -21.55 -4.30
N THR A 110 -4.54 -22.42 -3.92
CA THR A 110 -5.89 -22.01 -3.49
C THR A 110 -5.82 -21.09 -2.28
N TYR A 111 -4.98 -21.44 -1.30
CA TYR A 111 -4.77 -20.63 -0.11
C TYR A 111 -4.24 -19.23 -0.45
N ILE A 112 -3.11 -19.14 -1.15
CA ILE A 112 -2.39 -17.88 -1.33
C ILE A 112 -3.17 -16.93 -2.24
N THR A 113 -3.80 -17.43 -3.30
CA THR A 113 -4.64 -16.61 -4.19
C THR A 113 -5.86 -16.07 -3.43
N THR A 114 -6.49 -16.88 -2.57
CA THR A 114 -7.63 -16.44 -1.75
C THR A 114 -7.22 -15.37 -0.74
N VAL A 115 -6.11 -15.58 -0.04
CA VAL A 115 -5.62 -14.63 0.96
C VAL A 115 -5.21 -13.31 0.31
N LEU A 116 -4.44 -13.33 -0.78
CA LEU A 116 -3.97 -12.13 -1.46
C LEU A 116 -5.10 -11.32 -2.11
N ASN A 117 -6.14 -11.98 -2.61
CA ASN A 117 -7.30 -11.33 -3.24
C ASN A 117 -8.44 -10.99 -2.25
N SER A 118 -8.24 -11.20 -0.95
CA SER A 118 -9.27 -10.94 0.07
C SER A 118 -9.47 -9.45 0.34
N ASP A 119 -10.66 -9.08 0.82
CA ASP A 119 -10.93 -7.70 1.27
C ASP A 119 -10.07 -7.28 2.46
N TYR A 120 -9.62 -8.23 3.28
CA TYR A 120 -8.68 -7.95 4.37
C TYR A 120 -7.32 -7.49 3.83
N THR A 121 -6.77 -8.21 2.84
CA THR A 121 -5.51 -7.82 2.19
C THR A 121 -5.66 -6.51 1.43
N PHE A 122 -6.81 -6.28 0.77
CA PHE A 122 -7.10 -4.98 0.15
C PHE A 122 -7.11 -3.83 1.16
N LYS A 123 -7.76 -3.99 2.31
CA LYS A 123 -7.77 -2.95 3.36
C LYS A 123 -6.36 -2.68 3.89
N ASP A 124 -5.54 -3.73 4.04
CA ASP A 124 -4.15 -3.58 4.48
C ASP A 124 -3.29 -2.87 3.42
N TRP A 125 -3.47 -3.22 2.15
CA TRP A 125 -2.88 -2.52 1.01
C TRP A 125 -3.29 -1.05 0.98
N LEU A 126 -4.58 -0.75 1.16
CA LEU A 126 -5.08 0.62 1.15
C LEU A 126 -4.43 1.46 2.25
N ARG A 127 -4.27 0.89 3.46
CA ARG A 127 -3.50 1.53 4.56
C ARG A 127 -2.04 1.72 4.19
N HIS A 128 -1.43 0.74 3.52
CA HIS A 128 -0.05 0.83 3.06
C HIS A 128 0.15 1.94 2.00
N LYS A 129 -0.78 2.05 1.03
CA LYS A 129 -0.71 3.03 -0.07
C LYS A 129 -1.01 4.44 0.42
N THR A 130 -2.10 4.62 1.17
CA THR A 130 -2.55 5.93 1.68
C THR A 130 -1.77 6.42 2.90
N LYS A 131 -1.06 5.53 3.59
CA LYS A 131 -0.48 5.76 4.94
C LYS A 131 -1.54 6.12 6.00
N VAL A 132 -2.83 5.93 5.70
CA VAL A 132 -3.94 6.12 6.64
C VAL A 132 -4.11 4.81 7.40
N THR A 133 -3.48 4.71 8.56
CA THR A 133 -3.53 3.48 9.39
C THR A 133 -4.67 3.49 10.40
N GLY A 134 -5.41 4.60 10.53
CA GLY A 134 -6.33 4.83 11.65
C GLY A 134 -5.61 5.00 13.00
N TYR A 135 -4.27 5.03 12.99
CA TYR A 135 -3.46 5.30 14.16
C TYR A 135 -3.74 6.70 14.68
N ILE A 136 -4.02 6.82 15.98
CA ILE A 136 -4.10 8.09 16.70
C ILE A 136 -2.98 8.10 17.75
N PRO A 137 -2.06 9.07 17.73
CA PRO A 137 -1.00 9.16 18.72
C PRO A 137 -1.54 9.48 20.12
N THR A 138 -0.81 9.09 21.16
CA THR A 138 -1.26 9.23 22.56
C THR A 138 -1.54 10.69 22.94
N CYS A 139 -0.80 11.65 22.38
CA CYS A 139 -1.05 13.09 22.59
C CYS A 139 -2.44 13.51 22.10
N ILE A 140 -2.90 12.96 20.97
CA ILE A 140 -4.24 13.22 20.40
C ILE A 140 -5.32 12.39 21.07
N LYS A 141 -5.03 11.17 21.53
CA LYS A 141 -5.99 10.35 22.31
C LYS A 141 -6.44 11.01 23.62
N ARG A 142 -5.64 11.94 24.15
CA ARG A 142 -5.94 12.73 25.36
C ARG A 142 -6.85 13.92 25.08
N LEU A 143 -7.00 14.31 23.81
CA LEU A 143 -7.95 15.33 23.39
C LEU A 143 -9.35 14.72 23.25
N ASP A 144 -10.34 15.59 23.06
CA ASP A 144 -11.73 15.17 22.87
C ASP A 144 -11.95 14.42 21.55
N LYS A 145 -13.17 13.89 21.38
CA LYS A 145 -13.52 13.10 20.19
C LYS A 145 -13.48 13.93 18.90
N THR A 146 -13.83 15.21 18.98
CA THR A 146 -13.82 16.13 17.84
C THR A 146 -12.39 16.30 17.32
N CYS A 147 -11.42 16.59 18.18
CA CYS A 147 -10.00 16.64 17.83
C CYS A 147 -9.49 15.32 17.25
N GLN A 148 -9.89 14.19 17.83
CA GLN A 148 -9.49 12.86 17.34
C GLN A 148 -10.03 12.57 15.93
N GLU A 149 -11.25 12.98 15.62
CA GLU A 149 -11.86 12.78 14.31
C GLU A 149 -11.28 13.73 13.25
N ILE A 150 -11.11 15.01 13.59
CA ILE A 150 -10.41 15.99 12.75
C ILE A 150 -9.01 15.48 12.40
N TYR A 151 -8.25 14.99 13.38
CA TYR A 151 -6.94 14.40 13.12
C TYR A 151 -6.98 13.24 12.10
N LYS A 152 -7.99 12.35 12.19
CA LYS A 152 -8.12 11.25 11.22
C LYS A 152 -8.41 11.77 9.81
N LEU A 153 -9.26 12.77 9.67
CA LEU A 153 -9.62 13.34 8.37
C LEU A 153 -8.45 14.13 7.77
N LEU A 154 -7.70 14.88 8.58
CA LEU A 154 -6.44 15.51 8.18
C LEU A 154 -5.43 14.45 7.70
N ARG A 155 -5.31 13.32 8.41
CA ARG A 155 -4.46 12.19 7.98
C ARG A 155 -4.90 11.56 6.67
N GLN A 156 -6.19 11.62 6.34
CA GLN A 156 -6.74 11.17 5.06
C GLN A 156 -6.52 12.17 3.93
N GLY A 157 -5.90 13.33 4.21
CA GLY A 157 -5.65 14.37 3.21
C GLY A 157 -6.92 15.10 2.79
N LYS A 158 -7.96 15.10 3.63
CA LYS A 158 -9.14 15.97 3.43
C LYS A 158 -8.74 17.42 3.69
N ASP A 159 -9.20 18.31 2.82
CA ASP A 159 -9.09 19.75 3.02
C ASP A 159 -10.07 20.23 4.10
N ASP A 160 -9.81 21.44 4.60
CA ASP A 160 -10.54 22.04 5.72
C ASP A 160 -12.05 22.12 5.45
N ASP A 161 -12.46 22.58 4.26
CA ASP A 161 -13.87 22.71 3.88
C ASP A 161 -14.58 21.34 3.82
N ALA A 162 -13.90 20.32 3.28
CA ALA A 162 -14.41 18.96 3.28
C ALA A 162 -14.58 18.41 4.70
N ILE A 163 -13.65 18.70 5.62
CA ILE A 163 -13.74 18.27 7.02
C ILE A 163 -14.94 18.91 7.72
N ILE A 164 -15.06 20.24 7.61
CA ILE A 164 -16.16 21.02 8.20
C ILE A 164 -17.50 20.46 7.73
N LYS A 165 -17.65 20.23 6.42
CA LYS A 165 -18.87 19.68 5.84
C LYS A 165 -19.14 18.23 6.25
N MET A 166 -18.12 17.39 6.35
CA MET A 166 -18.28 15.98 6.73
C MET A 166 -18.65 15.80 8.20
N MET A 167 -18.17 16.70 9.06
CA MET A 167 -18.42 16.65 10.50
C MET A 167 -19.66 17.45 10.91
N ASP A 168 -20.20 18.30 10.02
CA ASP A 168 -21.33 19.18 10.30
C ASP A 168 -21.05 20.09 11.51
N ILE A 169 -19.85 20.67 11.54
CA ILE A 169 -19.37 21.58 12.60
C ILE A 169 -19.23 23.00 12.05
N GLU A 170 -19.26 23.99 12.94
CA GLU A 170 -19.00 25.37 12.55
C GLU A 170 -17.50 25.61 12.29
N TYR A 171 -17.18 26.58 11.43
CA TYR A 171 -15.81 26.95 11.12
C TYR A 171 -15.01 27.33 12.38
N GLY A 172 -15.63 28.01 13.35
CA GLY A 172 -14.99 28.36 14.63
C GLY A 172 -14.58 27.13 15.42
N GLU A 173 -15.48 26.17 15.58
CA GLU A 173 -15.23 24.89 16.29
C GLU A 173 -14.13 24.07 15.59
N TYR A 174 -14.13 24.05 14.25
CA TYR A 174 -13.08 23.43 13.46
C TYR A 174 -11.70 24.03 13.75
N ILE A 175 -11.58 25.36 13.71
CA ILE A 175 -10.30 26.05 13.91
C ILE A 175 -9.76 25.81 15.33
N GLU A 176 -10.61 25.90 16.36
CA GLU A 176 -10.21 25.62 17.73
C GLU A 176 -9.66 24.21 17.87
N SER A 177 -10.39 23.22 17.35
CA SER A 177 -9.99 21.82 17.40
C SER A 177 -8.74 21.53 16.57
N TYR A 178 -8.60 22.15 15.39
CA TYR A 178 -7.42 22.05 14.54
C TYR A 178 -6.18 22.57 15.29
N ILE A 179 -6.28 23.74 15.93
CA ILE A 179 -5.18 24.33 16.71
C ILE A 179 -4.79 23.38 17.85
N MET A 180 -5.75 22.81 18.58
CA MET A 180 -5.46 21.86 19.67
C MET A 180 -4.72 20.61 19.17
N VAL A 181 -5.13 20.06 18.02
CA VAL A 181 -4.46 18.93 17.37
C VAL A 181 -3.04 19.31 16.95
N GLU A 182 -2.87 20.46 16.30
CA GLU A 182 -1.58 20.96 15.84
C GLU A 182 -0.61 21.17 17.02
N ASP A 183 -1.06 21.84 18.07
CA ASP A 183 -0.29 22.11 19.28
C ASP A 183 0.17 20.83 19.99
N ALA A 184 -0.74 19.85 20.12
CA ALA A 184 -0.43 18.56 20.73
C ALA A 184 0.62 17.78 19.92
N LEU A 185 0.56 17.85 18.59
CA LEU A 185 1.56 17.24 17.71
C LEU A 185 2.90 17.98 17.74
N ILE A 186 2.90 19.31 17.81
CA ILE A 186 4.14 20.10 17.95
C ILE A 186 4.84 19.77 19.28
N LYS A 187 4.10 19.80 20.40
CA LYS A 187 4.64 19.51 21.74
C LYS A 187 5.20 18.10 21.87
N SER A 188 4.71 17.17 21.07
CA SER A 188 5.18 15.78 21.02
C SER A 188 6.19 15.49 19.91
N ASN A 189 6.61 16.50 19.13
CA ASN A 189 7.49 16.37 17.97
C ASN A 189 6.96 15.40 16.89
N GLN A 190 5.65 15.44 16.65
CA GLN A 190 4.91 14.56 15.73
C GLN A 190 4.14 15.34 14.64
N ILE A 191 4.43 16.63 14.43
CA ILE A 191 3.72 17.49 13.46
C ILE A 191 3.76 16.96 12.02
N GLY A 192 4.81 16.20 11.68
CA GLY A 192 4.96 15.50 10.40
C GLY A 192 3.83 14.50 10.10
N LEU A 193 3.00 14.15 11.09
CA LEU A 193 1.82 13.33 10.88
C LEU A 193 0.74 14.06 10.09
N ILE A 194 0.56 15.37 10.24
CA ILE A 194 -0.46 16.13 9.47
C ILE A 194 0.15 17.05 8.43
N LYS A 195 1.41 17.48 8.60
CA LYS A 195 2.15 18.27 7.61
C LYS A 195 3.20 17.40 6.93
N LYS A 196 2.98 17.00 5.69
CA LYS A 196 4.06 16.41 4.88
C LYS A 196 5.10 17.52 4.61
N PRO A 197 6.38 17.36 4.98
CA PRO A 197 7.40 18.28 4.54
C PRO A 197 7.43 18.25 3.01
N LYS A 198 7.28 19.40 2.37
CA LYS A 198 7.61 19.52 0.95
C LYS A 198 9.13 19.33 0.85
N PHE A 199 9.58 18.15 0.43
CA PHE A 199 10.95 17.99 -0.03
C PHE A 199 11.09 18.88 -1.26
N ILE A 200 11.74 20.03 -1.10
CA ILE A 200 12.25 20.80 -2.24
C ILE A 200 13.57 20.09 -2.60
N PRO A 201 13.68 19.45 -3.77
CA PRO A 201 14.93 18.88 -4.23
C PRO A 201 15.97 20.00 -4.28
N ILE A 202 17.16 19.74 -3.71
CA ILE A 202 18.26 20.72 -3.64
C ILE A 202 18.75 21.12 -5.04
N ASP A 203 18.38 20.35 -6.08
CA ASP A 203 18.81 20.53 -7.46
C ASP A 203 17.91 21.46 -8.31
N GLN A 204 16.93 22.15 -7.72
CA GLN A 204 16.24 23.21 -8.45
C GLN A 204 17.10 24.48 -8.48
N PRO A 205 17.53 24.97 -9.66
CA PRO A 205 18.23 26.24 -9.75
C PRO A 205 17.30 27.34 -9.22
N VAL A 206 17.80 28.09 -8.24
CA VAL A 206 17.18 29.34 -7.81
C VAL A 206 17.17 30.27 -9.02
N ASN A 207 16.03 30.40 -9.69
CA ASN A 207 15.81 31.44 -10.69
C ASN A 207 15.99 32.79 -9.98
N LYS A 208 17.17 33.38 -10.15
CA LYS A 208 17.44 34.79 -9.81
C LYS A 208 16.99 35.63 -11.00
N ASP A 209 15.69 35.79 -11.17
CA ASP A 209 15.15 36.82 -12.06
C ASP A 209 14.24 37.73 -11.24
N GLY A 210 14.76 38.91 -10.95
CA GLY A 210 14.13 39.97 -10.19
C GLY A 210 14.82 41.29 -10.50
N ASP A 211 14.70 41.69 -11.76
CA ASP A 211 14.97 42.98 -12.39
C ASP A 211 14.68 44.18 -11.45
N ASP A 212 15.72 44.87 -11.01
CA ASP A 212 15.64 46.16 -10.32
C ASP A 212 15.86 47.29 -11.33
N ASN A 213 14.81 47.59 -12.09
CA ASN A 213 14.70 48.84 -12.85
C ASN A 213 13.82 49.82 -12.08
N ARG A 214 14.43 50.61 -11.19
CA ARG A 214 13.90 51.93 -10.83
C ARG A 214 14.97 52.99 -10.99
N LYS A 215 14.93 53.65 -12.14
CA LYS A 215 15.48 54.99 -12.34
C LYS A 215 14.77 55.96 -11.38
N LEU A 216 15.55 56.70 -10.61
CA LEU A 216 15.12 57.92 -9.93
C LEU A 216 15.76 59.09 -10.69
N GLU A 217 14.90 59.94 -11.24
CA GLU A 217 15.18 61.39 -11.35
C GLU A 217 15.07 62.03 -9.96
#